data_AF-A0A6P2R2P2-F1
#
_entry.id   AF-A0A6P2R2P2-F1
#
_cell.length_a   1.000
_cell.length_b   1.000
_cell.length_c   1.000
_cell.angle_alpha   90.00
_cell.angle_beta   90.00
_cell.angle_gamma   90.00
#
_symmetry.space_group_name_H-M   'P 1'
#
loop_
_entity.id
_entity.type
_entity.pdbx_description
1 polymer ?
#
loop_
_entity_poly.entity_id
_entity_poly.type
_entity_poly.pdbx_seq_one_letter_code
_entity_poly.pdbx_strand_id
1 'polypeptide(L)'
;MLTVQLPAGRHSFKRKHGMGPAISSEMHRPLVTTVYRIARIPTVKRQLLAVVEVDAFIPERHRTHIAPNDPRWVRPGVLRTKAYWIDNKKSRALGQFLASDALEVDLRGEA
;
A
#
# COMPACT_ATOMS: atom_id res chain seq x y z
N MET A 1 -11.00 5.67 6.79
CA MET A 1 -9.66 6.14 6.35
C MET A 1 -8.59 5.19 6.89
N LEU A 2 -7.48 5.01 6.16
CA LEU A 2 -6.32 4.22 6.59
C LEU A 2 -5.02 4.99 6.33
N THR A 3 -3.98 4.70 7.10
CA THR A 3 -2.59 5.04 6.79
C THR A 3 -2.07 4.07 5.73
N VAL A 4 -1.76 4.58 4.55
CA VAL A 4 -1.25 3.81 3.40
C VAL A 4 0.20 4.18 3.11
N GLN A 5 0.94 3.27 2.49
CA GLN A 5 2.33 3.48 2.10
C GLN A 5 2.39 3.99 0.66
N LEU A 6 2.76 5.25 0.45
CA LEU A 6 2.91 5.83 -0.89
C LEU A 6 4.35 5.76 -1.38
N PRO A 7 4.58 5.48 -2.69
CA PRO A 7 5.90 5.63 -3.28
C PRO A 7 6.48 7.03 -3.05
N ALA A 8 7.73 7.06 -2.60
CA ALA A 8 8.48 8.26 -2.27
C ALA A 8 9.81 8.34 -3.02
N GLY A 9 9.89 7.68 -4.18
CA GLY A 9 11.10 7.57 -4.99
C GLY A 9 11.82 6.25 -4.78
N ARG A 10 13.08 6.20 -5.21
CA ARG A 10 13.87 4.97 -5.23
C ARG A 10 15.25 5.24 -4.67
N HIS A 11 15.74 4.35 -3.82
CA HIS A 11 17.09 4.41 -3.30
C HIS A 11 17.92 3.25 -3.84
N SER A 12 19.14 3.54 -4.27
CA SER A 12 20.07 2.54 -4.81
C SER A 12 21.23 2.35 -3.86
N PHE A 13 21.43 1.12 -3.40
CA PHE A 13 22.48 0.76 -2.47
C PHE A 13 23.51 -0.09 -3.21
N LYS A 14 24.79 0.27 -3.06
CA LYS A 14 25.89 -0.58 -3.51
C LYS A 14 26.00 -1.79 -2.59
N ARG A 15 26.22 -2.98 -3.16
CA ARG A 15 26.55 -4.16 -2.37
C ARG A 15 27.96 -4.03 -1.81
N LYS A 16 28.20 -4.64 -0.65
CA LYS A 16 29.51 -4.68 0.00
C LYS A 16 30.56 -5.21 -0.98
N HIS A 17 31.71 -4.54 -1.07
CA HIS A 17 32.86 -4.91 -1.92
C HIS A 17 32.55 -5.14 -3.41
N GLY A 18 31.56 -4.46 -3.99
CA GLY A 18 31.28 -4.60 -5.43
C GLY A 18 30.73 -5.98 -5.82
N MET A 19 30.22 -6.75 -4.85
CA MET A 19 29.62 -8.07 -5.07
C MET A 19 28.28 -7.96 -5.81
N GLY A 20 28.33 -7.70 -7.11
CA GLY A 20 27.17 -7.66 -8.01
C GLY A 20 26.51 -6.28 -8.16
N PRO A 21 25.43 -6.21 -8.96
CA PRO A 21 24.75 -4.97 -9.29
C PRO A 21 24.13 -4.29 -8.06
N ALA A 22 24.00 -2.96 -8.15
CA ALA A 22 23.34 -2.17 -7.12
C ALA A 22 21.91 -2.66 -6.88
N ILE A 23 21.51 -2.75 -5.62
CA ILE A 23 20.13 -3.09 -5.24
C ILE A 23 19.35 -1.78 -5.23
N SER A 24 18.28 -1.72 -6.01
CA SER A 24 17.43 -0.54 -6.06
C SER A 24 16.06 -0.85 -5.45
N SER A 25 15.74 -0.17 -4.35
CA SER A 25 14.51 -0.37 -3.56
C SER A 25 13.62 0.86 -3.62
N GLU A 26 12.31 0.64 -3.76
CA GLU A 26 11.32 1.71 -3.70
C GLU A 26 11.17 2.20 -2.25
N MET A 27 11.29 3.50 -2.05
CA MET A 27 11.04 4.15 -0.77
C MET A 27 9.55 4.43 -0.63
N HIS A 28 9.05 4.38 0.60
CA HIS A 28 7.66 4.63 0.89
C HIS A 28 7.51 5.69 1.98
N ARG A 29 6.42 6.46 1.93
CA ARG A 29 6.01 7.41 2.95
C ARG A 29 4.56 7.15 3.38
N PRO A 30 4.21 7.34 4.66
CA PRO A 30 2.83 7.18 5.11
C PRO A 30 1.93 8.33 4.63
N LEU A 31 0.69 8.02 4.28
CA LEU A 31 -0.38 8.99 4.05
C LEU A 31 -1.68 8.48 4.66
N VAL A 32 -2.36 9.28 5.49
CA VAL A 32 -3.73 8.99 5.93
C VAL A 32 -4.70 9.42 4.85
N THR A 33 -5.47 8.48 4.31
CA THR A 33 -6.41 8.78 3.22
C THR A 33 -7.63 7.83 3.19
N THR A 34 -8.57 8.13 2.31
CA THR A 34 -9.74 7.31 2.02
C THR A 34 -9.33 6.07 1.23
N VAL A 35 -9.85 4.91 1.65
CA VAL A 35 -9.61 3.62 1.01
C VAL A 35 -10.95 3.05 0.55
N TYR A 36 -10.97 2.54 -0.68
CA TYR A 36 -12.17 2.02 -1.35
C TYR A 36 -12.21 0.50 -1.42
N ARG A 37 -11.07 -0.16 -1.28
CA ARG A 37 -10.93 -1.62 -1.37
C ARG A 37 -9.86 -2.08 -0.39
N ILE A 38 -10.07 -3.20 0.28
CA ILE A 38 -9.04 -3.92 1.04
C ILE A 38 -8.98 -5.34 0.49
N ALA A 39 -7.78 -5.84 0.20
CA ALA A 39 -7.56 -7.18 -0.34
C ALA A 39 -6.33 -7.88 0.30
N ARG A 40 -6.40 -9.21 0.42
CA ARG A 40 -5.30 -10.05 0.88
C ARG A 40 -4.24 -10.17 -0.20
N ILE A 41 -2.97 -10.18 0.21
CA ILE A 41 -1.85 -10.41 -0.71
C ILE A 41 -1.59 -11.93 -0.78
N PRO A 42 -1.79 -12.58 -1.93
CA PRO A 42 -1.79 -14.05 -2.04
C PRO A 42 -0.41 -14.69 -1.85
N THR A 43 0.67 -13.96 -2.11
CA THR A 43 2.05 -14.49 -2.16
C THR A 43 2.76 -14.56 -0.80
N VAL A 44 2.13 -14.09 0.28
CA VAL A 44 2.79 -13.99 1.59
C VAL A 44 2.54 -15.28 2.39
N LYS A 45 3.43 -16.28 2.24
CA LYS A 45 3.39 -17.62 2.90
C LYS A 45 3.26 -17.59 4.44
N ARG A 46 3.58 -16.46 5.05
CA ARG A 46 3.35 -16.17 6.48
C ARG A 46 2.83 -14.74 6.57
N GLN A 47 1.52 -14.56 6.71
CA GLN A 47 0.85 -13.28 6.99
C GLN A 47 1.28 -12.61 8.32
N LEU A 48 2.46 -12.96 8.85
CA LEU A 48 3.03 -12.55 10.14
C LEU A 48 3.29 -11.04 10.24
N LEU A 49 3.17 -10.31 9.14
CA LEU A 49 3.05 -8.85 9.13
C LEU A 49 1.80 -8.56 8.29
N ALA A 50 0.66 -8.30 8.94
CA ALA A 50 -0.65 -8.12 8.30
C ALA A 50 -0.69 -6.88 7.39
N VAL A 51 -0.06 -7.00 6.23
CA VAL A 51 -0.09 -6.06 5.12
C VAL A 51 -1.20 -6.49 4.17
N VAL A 52 -2.00 -5.51 3.77
CA VAL A 52 -3.10 -5.67 2.82
C VAL A 52 -2.85 -4.77 1.63
N GLU A 53 -3.34 -5.21 0.47
CA GLU A 53 -3.44 -4.35 -0.70
C GLU A 53 -4.70 -3.50 -0.57
N VAL A 54 -4.61 -2.22 -0.93
CA VAL A 54 -5.71 -1.27 -0.84
C VAL A 54 -5.77 -0.40 -2.08
N ASP A 55 -6.99 -0.03 -2.49
CA ASP A 55 -7.19 1.02 -3.50
C ASP A 55 -7.50 2.32 -2.76
N ALA A 56 -6.56 3.28 -2.79
CA ALA A 56 -6.57 4.46 -1.94
C ALA A 56 -6.61 5.77 -2.75
N PHE A 57 -7.39 6.75 -2.29
CA PHE A 57 -7.42 8.08 -2.90
C PHE A 57 -6.12 8.83 -2.63
N ILE A 58 -5.47 9.36 -3.67
CA ILE A 58 -4.24 10.13 -3.54
C ILE A 58 -4.48 11.57 -4.02
N PRO A 59 -4.54 12.54 -3.08
CA PRO A 59 -4.65 13.96 -3.42
C PRO A 59 -3.48 14.39 -4.30
N GLU A 60 -3.73 15.33 -5.21
CA GLU A 60 -2.75 15.77 -6.21
C GLU A 60 -1.40 16.19 -5.62
N ARG A 61 -1.42 16.98 -4.53
CA ARG A 61 -0.22 17.40 -3.78
C ARG A 61 0.67 16.26 -3.28
N HIS A 62 0.11 15.04 -3.16
CA HIS A 62 0.79 13.85 -2.65
C HIS A 62 1.24 12.89 -3.75
N ARG A 63 1.06 13.26 -5.03
CA ARG A 63 1.43 12.42 -6.19
C ARG A 63 2.90 12.51 -6.59
N THR A 64 3.68 13.37 -5.93
CA THR A 64 5.13 13.48 -6.17
C THR A 64 5.81 12.12 -6.06
N HIS A 65 6.64 11.78 -7.05
CA HIS A 65 7.33 10.49 -7.22
C HIS A 65 6.47 9.30 -7.66
N ILE A 66 5.21 9.54 -8.07
CA ILE A 66 4.36 8.54 -8.71
C ILE A 66 4.16 8.99 -10.16
N ALA A 67 4.59 8.17 -11.11
CA ALA A 67 4.44 8.50 -12.52
C ALA A 67 2.94 8.52 -12.90
N PRO A 68 2.46 9.44 -13.76
CA PRO A 68 1.07 9.45 -14.20
C PRO A 68 0.63 8.15 -14.90
N ASN A 69 1.57 7.44 -15.52
CA ASN A 69 1.36 6.16 -16.19
C ASN A 69 1.74 4.94 -15.32
N ASP A 70 1.95 5.13 -14.01
CA ASP A 70 2.23 4.02 -13.10
C ASP A 70 1.06 3.00 -13.16
N PRO A 71 1.32 1.70 -13.41
CA PRO A 71 0.27 0.69 -13.56
C PRO A 71 -0.54 0.46 -12.27
N ARG A 72 -0.07 0.97 -11.13
CA ARG A 72 -0.81 0.94 -9.87
C ARG A 72 -1.98 1.94 -9.84
N TRP A 73 -2.06 2.89 -10.77
CA TRP A 73 -3.25 3.72 -10.90
C TRP A 73 -4.43 2.88 -11.39
N VAL A 74 -5.41 2.63 -10.50
CA VAL A 74 -6.60 1.84 -10.81
C VAL A 74 -7.63 2.69 -11.56
N ARG A 75 -7.65 3.99 -11.24
CA ARG A 75 -8.47 5.03 -11.90
C ARG A 75 -7.90 6.41 -11.52
N PRO A 76 -8.37 7.52 -12.13
CA PRO A 76 -7.88 8.85 -11.79
C PRO A 76 -7.91 9.13 -10.29
N GLY A 77 -6.73 9.42 -9.73
CA GLY A 77 -6.57 9.74 -8.32
C GLY A 77 -6.70 8.57 -7.33
N VAL A 78 -6.84 7.32 -7.79
CA VAL A 78 -6.87 6.14 -6.91
C VAL A 78 -5.72 5.21 -7.24
N LEU A 79 -4.84 5.03 -6.27
CA LEU A 79 -3.65 4.19 -6.38
C LEU A 79 -3.84 2.89 -5.60
N ARG A 80 -3.51 1.77 -6.24
CA ARG A 80 -3.33 0.49 -5.58
C ARG A 80 -2.02 0.47 -4.82
N THR A 81 -2.10 0.37 -3.51
CA THR A 81 -0.93 0.38 -2.64
C THR A 81 -1.12 -0.52 -1.42
N LYS A 82 -0.24 -0.40 -0.42
CA LYS A 82 -0.24 -1.23 0.78
C LYS A 82 -0.66 -0.43 2.00
N ALA A 83 -1.43 -1.08 2.87
CA ALA A 83 -1.65 -0.63 4.24
C ALA A 83 -1.15 -1.72 5.20
N TYR A 84 -0.49 -1.30 6.27
CA TYR A 84 0.02 -2.22 7.28
C TYR A 84 -0.86 -2.14 8.53
N TRP A 85 -1.18 -3.29 9.12
CA TRP A 85 -1.92 -3.37 10.38
C TRP A 85 -1.27 -2.56 11.50
N ILE A 86 0.07 -2.56 11.58
CA ILE A 86 0.82 -1.83 12.62
C ILE A 86 0.50 -0.34 12.65
N ASP A 87 0.26 0.26 11.47
CA ASP A 87 -0.06 1.68 11.30
C ASP A 87 -1.57 1.97 11.43
N ASN A 88 -2.40 0.92 11.54
CA ASN A 88 -3.86 0.98 11.40
C ASN A 88 -4.64 0.20 12.47
N LYS A 89 -4.02 -0.11 13.62
CA LYS A 89 -4.62 -0.95 14.67
C LYS A 89 -6.00 -0.50 15.16
N LYS A 90 -6.30 0.80 15.08
CA LYS A 90 -7.56 1.39 15.52
C LYS A 90 -8.67 1.33 14.46
N SER A 91 -8.36 0.87 13.25
CA SER A 91 -9.33 0.78 12.17
C SER A 91 -10.23 -0.43 12.34
N ARG A 92 -11.52 -0.18 12.60
CA ARG A 92 -12.54 -1.23 12.70
C ARG A 92 -12.67 -2.03 11.40
N ALA A 93 -12.76 -1.33 10.26
CA ALA A 93 -12.90 -1.97 8.95
C ALA A 93 -11.73 -2.91 8.63
N LEU A 94 -10.49 -2.47 8.91
CA LEU A 94 -9.32 -3.32 8.71
C LEU A 94 -9.28 -4.49 9.70
N GLY A 95 -9.62 -4.26 10.97
CA GLY A 95 -9.70 -5.32 11.99
C GLY A 95 -10.73 -6.40 11.62
N GLN A 96 -11.92 -5.99 11.19
CA GLN A 96 -12.97 -6.90 10.72
C GLN A 96 -12.53 -7.68 9.48
N PHE A 97 -11.92 -7.01 8.50
CA PHE A 97 -11.39 -7.66 7.31
C PHE A 97 -10.34 -8.73 7.65
N LEU A 98 -9.38 -8.41 8.52
CA LEU A 98 -8.32 -9.35 8.92
C LEU A 98 -8.86 -10.53 9.74
N ALA A 99 -9.92 -10.33 10.52
CA ALA A 99 -10.60 -11.39 11.26
C ALA A 99 -11.52 -12.24 10.38
N SER A 100 -11.87 -11.76 9.18
CA SER A 100 -12.70 -12.49 8.21
C SER A 100 -11.85 -13.33 7.25
N ASP A 101 -12.45 -14.38 6.67
CA ASP A 101 -11.84 -15.15 5.57
C ASP A 101 -12.03 -14.50 4.19
N ALA A 102 -12.55 -13.26 4.14
CA ALA A 102 -12.70 -12.54 2.89
C ALA A 102 -11.33 -12.31 2.23
N LEU A 103 -11.26 -12.58 0.92
CA LEU A 103 -10.08 -12.28 0.11
C LEU A 103 -10.03 -10.79 -0.24
N GLU A 104 -11.19 -10.16 -0.35
CA GLU A 104 -11.36 -8.76 -0.72
C GLU A 104 -12.68 -8.22 -0.14
N VAL A 105 -12.67 -6.94 0.23
CA VAL A 105 -13.86 -6.17 0.63
C VAL A 105 -13.83 -4.81 -0.08
N ASP A 106 -14.97 -4.43 -0.65
CA ASP A 106 -15.24 -3.10 -1.18
C ASP A 106 -15.86 -2.21 -0.10
N LEU A 107 -15.31 -1.01 0.09
CA LEU A 107 -15.73 -0.04 1.10
C LEU A 107 -16.56 1.11 0.52
N ARG A 108 -16.89 1.08 -0.77
CA ARG A 108 -17.65 2.15 -1.45
C ARG A 108 -19.14 2.20 -1.06
N GLY A 109 -19.63 1.24 -0.29
CA GLY A 109 -21.03 1.15 0.16
C GLY A 109 -21.27 1.49 1.63
N GLU A 110 -20.23 1.75 2.43
CA GLU A 110 -20.38 2.19 3.82
C GLU A 110 -20.27 3.72 3.89
N ALA A 111 -21.41 4.39 3.66
CA ALA A 111 -21.59 5.83 3.84
C ALA A 111 -22.70 6.09 4.87
#